data_AF-W1IC68-F1
#
_entry.id   AF-W1IC68-F1
#
_cell.length_a   1.000
_cell.length_b   1.000
_cell.length_c   1.000
_cell.angle_alpha   90.00
_cell.angle_beta   90.00
_cell.angle_gamma   90.00
#
_symmetry.space_group_name_H-M   'P 1'
#
loop_
_entity.id
_entity.type
_entity.pdbx_description
1 polymer ?
#
loop_
_entity_poly.entity_id
_entity_poly.type
_entity_poly.pdbx_seq_one_letter_code
_entity_poly.pdbx_strand_id
1 'polypeptide(L)'
;CKIGVMSGIEVHLLQVAFDTFKEKTICEEAELILNIQKLKLECKECGNLFEVDEARYFCDKCESLRVKVIDGEDMYLMSLEME
;
A
#
# COMPACT_ATOMS: atom_id res chain seq x y z
N CYS A 1 3.41 -4.79 8.40
CA CYS A 1 4.02 -4.36 7.12
C CYS A 1 3.09 -3.37 6.42
N LYS A 2 3.61 -2.29 5.81
CA LYS A 2 2.85 -1.28 5.09
C LYS A 2 3.11 -1.43 3.59
N ILE A 3 2.06 -1.55 2.80
CA ILE A 3 2.14 -1.77 1.35
C ILE A 3 1.33 -0.67 0.67
N GLY A 4 1.97 0.14 -0.17
CA GLY A 4 1.28 1.09 -1.04
C GLY A 4 0.55 0.39 -2.18
N VAL A 5 -0.66 0.84 -2.52
CA VAL A 5 -1.44 0.26 -3.63
C VAL A 5 -0.74 0.31 -4.99
N MET A 6 0.25 1.19 -5.18
CA MET A 6 1.08 1.22 -6.40
C MET A 6 2.45 0.57 -6.27
N SER A 7 2.72 -0.17 -5.19
CA SER A 7 3.96 -0.95 -5.10
C SER A 7 4.01 -2.13 -6.07
N GLY A 8 2.90 -2.44 -6.77
CA GLY A 8 2.78 -3.59 -7.67
C GLY A 8 2.80 -4.94 -6.95
N ILE A 9 2.57 -4.94 -5.63
CA ILE A 9 2.57 -6.16 -4.81
C ILE A 9 1.13 -6.63 -4.65
N GLU A 10 0.86 -7.82 -5.18
CA GLU A 10 -0.36 -8.55 -4.87
C GLU A 10 -0.29 -9.07 -3.43
N VAL A 11 -1.05 -8.43 -2.55
CA VAL A 11 -1.14 -8.75 -1.10
C VAL A 11 -1.42 -10.24 -0.89
N HIS A 12 -2.31 -10.80 -1.72
CA HIS A 12 -2.66 -12.22 -1.65
C HIS A 12 -1.47 -13.13 -1.97
N LEU A 13 -0.69 -12.81 -3.01
CA LEU A 13 0.51 -13.59 -3.36
C LEU A 13 1.59 -13.49 -2.29
N LEU A 14 1.78 -12.29 -1.71
CA LEU A 14 2.72 -12.08 -0.62
C LEU A 14 2.34 -12.92 0.62
N GLN A 15 1.05 -12.94 0.96
CA GLN A 15 0.54 -13.72 2.09
C GLN A 15 0.71 -15.22 1.87
N VAL A 16 0.36 -15.74 0.69
CA VAL A 16 0.55 -17.15 0.34
C VAL A 16 2.03 -17.52 0.38
N ALA A 17 2.91 -16.67 -0.16
CA ALA A 17 4.35 -16.91 -0.10
C ALA A 17 4.84 -16.93 1.36
N PHE A 18 4.43 -15.96 2.17
CA PHE A 18 4.81 -15.90 3.58
C PHE A 18 4.35 -17.13 4.35
N ASP A 19 3.09 -17.53 4.19
CA ASP A 19 2.52 -18.73 4.81
C ASP A 19 3.28 -20.00 4.37
N THR A 20 3.62 -20.10 3.09
CA THR A 20 4.43 -21.22 2.56
C THR A 20 5.85 -21.25 3.14
N PHE A 21 6.48 -20.08 3.35
CA PHE A 21 7.85 -20.00 3.86
C PHE A 21 7.94 -20.20 5.38
N LYS A 22 6.90 -19.83 6.13
CA LYS A 22 6.86 -20.01 7.59
C LYS A 22 6.46 -21.43 8.00
N GLU A 23 5.77 -22.18 7.14
CA GLU A 23 5.47 -23.60 7.36
C GLU A 23 6.75 -24.37 7.70
N LYS A 24 6.71 -25.15 8.80
CA LYS A 24 7.84 -25.97 9.29
C LYS A 24 9.08 -25.17 9.72
N THR A 25 8.90 -23.90 10.10
CA THR A 25 9.95 -23.08 10.70
C THR A 25 9.59 -22.69 12.13
N ILE A 26 10.52 -22.05 12.84
CA ILE A 26 10.27 -21.45 14.17
C ILE A 26 9.16 -20.38 14.09
N CYS A 27 8.87 -19.87 12.90
CA CYS A 27 7.87 -18.83 12.64
C CYS A 27 6.50 -19.39 12.21
N GLU A 28 6.20 -20.68 12.42
CA GLU A 28 4.95 -21.30 11.98
C GLU A 28 3.69 -20.61 12.53
N GLU A 29 3.77 -20.00 13.70
CA GLU A 29 2.69 -19.21 14.31
C GLU A 29 2.82 -17.69 14.05
N ALA A 30 3.81 -17.25 13.27
CA ALA A 30 4.02 -15.83 12.99
C ALA A 30 2.88 -15.24 12.15
N GLU A 31 2.33 -14.11 12.57
CA GLU A 31 1.27 -13.42 11.83
C GLU A 31 1.84 -12.30 10.95
N LEU A 32 1.43 -12.31 9.67
CA LEU A 32 1.74 -11.22 8.74
C LEU A 32 0.62 -10.19 8.74
N ILE A 33 0.79 -9.12 9.52
CA ILE A 33 -0.17 -7.99 9.51
C ILE A 33 0.17 -7.07 8.33
N LEU A 34 -0.75 -6.99 7.36
CA LEU A 34 -0.63 -6.15 6.17
C LEU A 34 -1.51 -4.91 6.27
N ASN A 35 -0.89 -3.73 6.24
CA ASN A 35 -1.56 -2.44 6.23
C ASN A 35 -1.46 -1.86 4.81
N ILE A 36 -2.53 -2.00 4.04
CA ILE A 36 -2.62 -1.44 2.70
C ILE A 36 -2.87 0.06 2.83
N GLN A 37 -1.95 0.88 2.32
CA GLN A 37 -2.13 2.32 2.29
C GLN A 37 -2.66 2.78 0.94
N LYS A 38 -3.73 3.56 0.99
CA LYS A 38 -4.31 4.22 -0.19
C LYS A 38 -3.32 5.19 -0.81
N LEU A 39 -3.47 5.42 -2.10
CA LEU A 39 -2.63 6.37 -2.82
C LEU A 39 -3.03 7.79 -2.44
N LYS A 40 -2.09 8.60 -1.96
CA LYS A 40 -2.33 10.01 -1.74
C LYS A 40 -1.96 10.81 -2.97
N LEU A 41 -2.92 11.55 -3.48
CA LEU A 41 -2.79 12.43 -4.63
C LEU A 41 -2.95 13.88 -4.20
N GLU A 42 -2.13 14.74 -4.78
CA GLU A 42 -2.24 16.19 -4.68
C GLU A 42 -2.56 16.76 -6.06
N CYS A 43 -3.70 17.43 -6.20
CA CYS A 43 -4.02 18.15 -7.44
C CYS A 43 -3.16 19.41 -7.55
N LYS A 44 -2.41 19.56 -8.63
CA LYS A 44 -1.57 20.75 -8.88
C LYS A 44 -2.34 21.96 -9.42
N GLU A 45 -3.60 21.78 -9.83
CA GLU A 45 -4.46 22.88 -10.29
C GLU A 45 -5.23 23.53 -9.13
N CYS A 46 -5.87 22.73 -8.28
CA CYS A 46 -6.69 23.25 -7.17
C CYS A 46 -6.07 23.08 -5.78
N GLY A 47 -4.92 22.39 -5.67
CA GLY A 47 -4.26 22.11 -4.39
C GLY A 47 -4.97 21.09 -3.51
N ASN A 48 -6.00 20.40 -4.02
CA ASN A 48 -6.76 19.44 -3.22
C ASN A 48 -5.95 18.15 -3.00
N LEU A 49 -5.87 17.72 -1.74
CA LEU A 49 -5.27 16.46 -1.31
C LEU A 49 -6.39 15.43 -1.13
N PHE A 50 -6.25 14.26 -1.74
CA PHE A 50 -7.24 13.20 -1.66
C PHE A 50 -6.59 11.82 -1.75
N GLU A 51 -7.27 10.81 -1.20
CA GLU A 51 -6.80 9.43 -1.18
C GLU A 51 -7.64 8.58 -2.11
N VAL A 52 -7.01 7.76 -2.95
CA VAL A 52 -7.69 6.86 -3.88
C VAL A 52 -7.19 5.43 -3.69
N ASP A 53 -8.13 4.48 -3.76
CA ASP A 53 -7.84 3.05 -3.68
C ASP A 53 -7.28 2.48 -5.00
N GLU A 54 -7.53 3.17 -6.11
CA GLU A 54 -7.14 2.77 -7.47
C GLU A 54 -6.39 3.91 -8.16
N ALA A 55 -5.67 3.63 -9.25
CA ALA A 55 -4.92 4.59 -10.07
C ALA A 55 -5.83 5.59 -10.82
N ARG A 56 -6.57 6.41 -10.06
CA ARG A 56 -7.48 7.44 -10.56
C ARG A 56 -6.76 8.78 -10.56
N TYR A 57 -6.23 9.13 -11.73
CA TYR A 57 -5.44 10.35 -11.91
C TYR A 57 -6.29 11.59 -12.23
N PHE A 58 -7.45 11.76 -11.59
CA PHE A 58 -8.29 12.93 -11.78
C PHE A 58 -8.78 13.48 -10.44
N CYS A 59 -8.93 14.81 -10.36
CA CYS A 59 -9.40 15.47 -9.15
C CYS A 59 -10.93 15.61 -9.14
N ASP A 60 -11.60 15.13 -8.10
CA ASP A 60 -13.07 15.25 -7.95
C ASP A 60 -13.58 16.71 -7.89
N LYS A 61 -12.72 17.69 -7.57
CA LYS A 61 -13.11 19.11 -7.47
C LYS A 61 -13.03 19.90 -8.76
N CYS A 62 -12.07 19.57 -9.61
CA CYS A 62 -11.76 20.37 -10.81
C CYS A 62 -11.67 19.54 -12.08
N GLU A 63 -11.89 18.23 -11.98
CA GLU A 63 -11.77 17.24 -13.07
C GLU A 63 -10.41 17.27 -13.79
N SER A 64 -9.41 17.94 -13.19
CA SER A 64 -8.10 18.06 -13.78
C SER A 64 -7.33 16.76 -13.65
N LEU A 65 -6.65 16.39 -14.73
CA LEU A 65 -5.72 15.27 -14.80
C LEU A 65 -4.34 15.61 -14.21
N ARG A 66 -4.11 16.87 -13.80
CA ARG A 66 -2.84 17.28 -13.17
C ARG A 66 -2.84 16.95 -11.69
N VAL A 67 -2.67 15.67 -11.38
CA VAL A 67 -2.50 15.18 -10.01
C VAL A 67 -1.08 14.62 -9.85
N LYS A 68 -0.51 14.83 -8.67
CA LYS A 68 0.82 14.32 -8.31
C LYS A 68 0.66 13.31 -7.18
N VAL A 69 1.29 12.15 -7.33
CA VAL A 69 1.39 11.17 -6.25
C VAL A 69 2.35 11.70 -5.19
N ILE A 70 1.89 11.72 -3.94
CA ILE A 70 2.68 12.18 -2.79
C ILE A 70 2.96 11.05 -1.80
N ASP A 71 2.18 9.98 -1.80
CA ASP A 71 2.34 8.82 -0.91
C ASP A 71 1.60 7.60 -1.50
N GLY A 72 2.03 6.38 -1.15
CA GLY A 72 1.36 5.14 -1.58
C GLY A 72 2.02 4.37 -2.74
N GLU A 73 3.26 4.71 -3.11
CA GLU A 73 4.07 3.94 -4.08
C GLU A 73 5.01 2.94 -3.41
N ASP A 74 5.33 3.13 -2.13
CA ASP A 74 6.37 2.38 -1.44
C ASP A 74 5.83 1.26 -0.53
N MET A 75 6.65 0.22 -0.34
CA MET A 75 6.49 -0.81 0.69
C MET A 75 7.45 -0.54 1.85
N TYR A 76 6.95 -0.57 3.08
CA TYR A 76 7.75 -0.41 4.30
C TYR A 76 7.44 -1.50 5.32
N LEU A 77 8.47 -2.15 5.88
CA LEU A 77 8.29 -3.03 7.03
C LEU A 77 8.20 -2.16 8.30
N MET A 78 7.00 -2.08 8.88
CA MET A 78 6.71 -1.15 9.99
C MET A 78 7.31 -1.62 11.32
N SER A 79 7.10 -2.89 11.65
CA SER A 79 7.52 -3.48 12.91
C SER A 79 7.65 -5.00 12.72
N LEU A 80 8.52 -5.59 13.53
CA LEU A 80 8.69 -7.02 13.68
C LEU A 80 8.75 -7.30 15.18
N GLU A 81 7.85 -8.14 15.66
CA GLU A 81 7.78 -8.58 17.05
C GLU A 81 8.00 -10.10 17.08
N MET A 82 8.78 -10.57 18.04
CA MET A 82 9.05 -11.98 18.30
C MET A 82 8.90 -12.19 19.81
N GLU A 83 8.06 -13.14 20.21
CA GLU A 83 7.93 -13.62 21.59
C GLU A 83 8.74 -14.90 21.82
#